data_AF-A0A831ZFD6-F1
#
_entry.id   AF-A0A831ZFD6-F1
#
_cell.length_a   1.000
_cell.length_b   1.000
_cell.length_c   1.000
_cell.angle_alpha   90.00
_cell.angle_beta   90.00
_cell.angle_gamma   90.00
#
_symmetry.space_group_name_H-M   'P 1'
#
loop_
_entity.id
_entity.type
_entity.pdbx_description
1 polymer ?
#
loop_
_entity_poly.entity_id
_entity_poly.type
_entity_poly.pdbx_seq_one_letter_code
_entity_poly.pdbx_strand_id
1 'polypeptide(L)'
;MNNKPIATAWIILLQMILVVLFTSMNTSHAEQVTTTVLQSKSKKIQIALHTPRYFGYTAGDTIQHMIDISMPSGSDINTHHIPAKGAISDWLDVIDVQLHKQSSTQSTLRIQYQVAKSVKTTELLEIPAFKISLGQQPEVDSITVPAWTFSYSTIVPSRMSDAEITPQPAQQPVLLTTQPMFGKMLIYLFATATCLGYLLWRRGYWRFQAKKTL
;
A
#
# COMPACT_ATOMS: atom_id res chain seq x y z
N MET A 1 20.90 -55.36 -3.45
CA MET A 1 21.26 -53.95 -3.75
C MET A 1 20.31 -53.45 -4.81
N ASN A 2 19.42 -52.52 -4.47
CA ASN A 2 18.32 -52.05 -5.32
C ASN A 2 18.54 -50.57 -5.63
N ASN A 3 19.15 -50.27 -6.78
CA ASN A 3 19.43 -48.92 -7.24
C ASN A 3 18.16 -48.26 -7.76
N LYS A 4 17.43 -47.56 -6.89
CA LYS A 4 16.36 -46.60 -7.27
C LYS A 4 16.56 -45.14 -6.78
N PRO A 5 17.76 -44.56 -6.61
CA PRO A 5 17.85 -43.14 -6.22
C PRO A 5 17.98 -42.16 -7.40
N ILE A 6 18.15 -42.63 -8.65
CA ILE A 6 18.50 -41.75 -9.78
C ILE A 6 17.23 -41.15 -10.44
N ALA A 7 16.13 -41.90 -10.50
CA ALA A 7 14.91 -41.45 -11.16
C ALA A 7 14.18 -40.29 -10.43
N THR A 8 14.33 -40.20 -9.11
CA THR A 8 13.70 -39.14 -8.31
C THR A 8 14.46 -37.80 -8.39
N ALA A 9 15.77 -37.82 -8.61
CA ALA A 9 16.58 -36.61 -8.74
C ALA A 9 16.25 -35.81 -10.01
N TRP A 10 16.02 -36.49 -11.14
CA TRP A 10 15.67 -35.84 -12.41
C TRP A 10 14.29 -35.15 -12.39
N ILE A 11 13.34 -35.72 -11.65
CA ILE A 11 11.97 -35.16 -11.53
C ILE A 11 11.99 -33.87 -10.71
N ILE A 12 12.80 -33.80 -9.65
CA ILE A 12 12.94 -32.60 -8.81
C ILE A 12 13.64 -31.47 -9.58
N LEU A 13 14.64 -31.80 -10.39
CA LEU A 13 15.39 -30.82 -11.21
C LEU A 13 14.50 -30.24 -12.33
N LEU A 14 13.60 -31.06 -12.91
CA LEU A 14 12.63 -30.62 -13.90
C LEU A 14 11.55 -29.70 -13.29
N GLN A 15 11.10 -29.97 -12.07
CA GLN A 15 10.14 -29.08 -11.38
C GLN A 15 10.75 -27.73 -10.98
N MET A 16 12.04 -27.71 -10.62
CA MET A 16 12.75 -26.46 -10.33
C MET A 16 12.89 -25.55 -11.56
N ILE A 17 13.17 -26.11 -12.74
CA ILE A 17 13.28 -25.34 -13.99
C ILE A 17 11.91 -24.77 -14.42
N LEU A 18 10.83 -25.51 -14.17
CA LEU A 18 9.47 -25.07 -14.50
C LEU A 18 9.02 -23.87 -13.63
N VAL A 19 9.45 -23.81 -12.36
CA VAL A 19 9.13 -22.71 -11.44
C VAL A 19 9.91 -21.43 -11.77
N VAL A 20 11.15 -21.54 -12.26
CA VAL A 20 11.99 -20.39 -12.64
C VAL A 20 11.55 -19.77 -13.98
N LEU A 21 11.00 -20.57 -14.89
CA LEU A 21 10.42 -20.05 -16.14
C LEU A 21 9.07 -19.34 -15.90
N PHE A 22 8.31 -19.74 -14.88
CA PHE A 22 7.02 -19.14 -14.57
C PHE A 22 7.12 -17.77 -13.88
N THR A 23 8.22 -17.46 -13.19
CA THR A 23 8.44 -16.15 -12.55
C THR A 23 8.94 -15.06 -13.51
N SER A 24 9.40 -15.42 -14.72
CA SER A 24 9.97 -14.45 -15.68
C SER A 24 8.95 -13.83 -16.63
N MET A 25 7.67 -14.25 -16.58
CA MET A 25 6.60 -13.70 -17.44
C MET A 25 5.73 -12.63 -16.78
N ASN A 26 6.06 -12.17 -15.57
CA ASN A 26 5.35 -11.05 -14.94
C ASN A 26 5.92 -9.70 -15.41
N THR A 27 5.61 -9.40 -16.66
CA THR A 27 5.33 -8.07 -17.23
C THR A 27 5.81 -6.85 -16.44
N SER A 28 6.90 -6.28 -16.95
CA SER A 28 7.26 -4.87 -16.81
C SER A 28 6.14 -3.98 -17.35
N HIS A 29 5.29 -3.46 -16.47
CA HIS A 29 4.55 -2.24 -16.74
C HIS A 29 5.53 -1.08 -16.66
N ALA A 30 5.99 -0.64 -17.84
CA ALA A 30 6.64 0.64 -18.00
C ALA A 30 5.59 1.72 -17.75
N GLU A 31 5.67 2.36 -16.58
CA GLU A 31 4.94 3.57 -16.26
C GLU A 31 5.53 4.70 -17.12
N GLN A 32 4.79 5.12 -18.15
CA GLN A 32 5.13 6.31 -18.92
C GLN A 32 4.86 7.54 -18.06
N VAL A 33 5.90 8.01 -17.36
CA VAL A 33 5.89 9.32 -16.72
C VAL A 33 5.80 10.38 -17.82
N THR A 34 4.62 10.98 -17.97
CA THR A 34 4.41 12.12 -18.86
C THR A 34 4.99 13.35 -18.19
N THR A 35 6.28 13.60 -18.40
CA THR A 35 6.94 14.82 -17.91
C THR A 35 6.56 15.99 -18.82
N THR A 36 5.53 16.76 -18.46
CA THR A 36 5.28 18.06 -19.09
C THR A 36 6.32 19.05 -18.59
N VAL A 37 7.45 19.14 -19.28
CA VAL A 37 8.47 20.16 -19.00
C VAL A 37 8.01 21.50 -19.58
N LEU A 38 7.40 22.36 -18.76
CA LEU A 38 7.16 23.75 -19.12
C LEU A 38 8.45 24.58 -18.94
N GLN A 39 9.38 24.45 -19.88
CA GLN A 39 10.52 25.37 -19.96
C GLN A 39 10.01 26.78 -20.28
N SER A 40 10.27 27.75 -19.39
CA SER A 40 10.54 29.11 -19.86
C SER A 40 11.86 29.57 -19.23
N LYS A 41 12.64 30.26 -20.03
CA LYS A 41 13.99 30.68 -19.70
C LYS A 41 13.91 32.09 -19.13
N SER A 42 13.69 32.20 -17.83
CA SER A 42 13.90 33.41 -17.03
C SER A 42 13.92 32.97 -15.58
N LYS A 43 15.10 32.75 -14.99
CA LYS A 43 15.34 32.27 -13.59
C LYS A 43 14.09 31.56 -13.01
N LYS A 44 13.64 30.52 -13.71
CA LYS A 44 12.23 30.13 -13.68
C LYS A 44 12.02 29.09 -12.61
N ILE A 45 11.07 29.38 -11.73
CA ILE A 45 10.50 28.40 -10.84
C ILE A 45 9.80 27.34 -11.69
N GLN A 46 10.19 26.08 -11.56
CA GLN A 46 9.59 24.94 -12.27
C GLN A 46 8.87 24.05 -11.28
N ILE A 47 7.72 23.52 -11.70
CA ILE A 47 6.85 22.71 -10.88
C ILE A 47 6.45 21.50 -11.69
N ALA A 48 6.63 20.31 -11.14
CA ALA A 48 6.08 19.08 -11.70
C ALA A 48 5.07 18.51 -10.70
N LEU A 49 3.81 18.42 -11.12
CA LEU A 49 2.74 17.81 -10.34
C LEU A 49 2.60 16.35 -10.79
N HIS A 50 2.85 15.44 -9.86
CA HIS A 50 2.62 14.02 -10.04
C HIS A 50 1.29 13.66 -9.38
N THR A 51 0.29 13.46 -10.22
CA THR A 51 -1.05 13.02 -9.81
C THR A 51 -1.16 11.50 -9.94
N PRO A 52 -1.91 10.84 -9.05
CA PRO A 52 -2.15 9.41 -9.11
C PRO A 52 -3.15 9.05 -10.24
N ARG A 53 -3.70 7.83 -10.20
CA ARG A 53 -4.74 7.37 -11.13
C ARG A 53 -5.92 8.34 -11.16
N TYR A 54 -6.61 8.47 -12.30
CA TYR A 54 -7.74 9.40 -12.45
C TYR A 54 -9.11 8.79 -12.08
N PHE A 55 -9.18 7.49 -11.82
CA PHE A 55 -10.44 6.77 -11.59
C PHE A 55 -10.26 5.61 -10.61
N GLY A 56 -11.38 5.06 -10.15
CA GLY A 56 -11.40 3.92 -9.23
C GLY A 56 -11.13 4.32 -7.77
N TYR A 57 -11.57 5.51 -7.37
CA TYR A 57 -11.61 5.92 -5.98
C TYR A 57 -12.97 5.65 -5.36
N THR A 58 -12.97 5.29 -4.09
CA THR A 58 -14.14 4.97 -3.27
C THR A 58 -13.98 5.54 -1.87
N ALA A 59 -15.05 5.51 -1.07
CA ALA A 59 -15.03 6.08 0.27
C ALA A 59 -13.96 5.43 1.14
N GLY A 60 -13.16 6.25 1.81
CA GLY A 60 -12.03 5.82 2.64
C GLY A 60 -10.69 5.75 1.91
N ASP A 61 -10.66 5.87 0.58
CA ASP A 61 -9.42 5.85 -0.19
C ASP A 61 -8.54 7.06 0.11
N THR A 62 -7.23 6.85 -0.03
CA THR A 62 -6.20 7.88 0.11
C THR A 62 -5.64 8.27 -1.25
N ILE A 63 -5.51 9.57 -1.49
CA ILE A 63 -4.97 10.17 -2.70
C ILE A 63 -3.65 10.85 -2.34
N GLN A 64 -2.56 10.48 -3.03
CA GLN A 64 -1.25 11.10 -2.81
C GLN A 64 -0.90 12.03 -3.96
N HIS A 65 -0.72 13.32 -3.66
CA HIS A 65 -0.13 14.29 -4.58
C HIS A 65 1.33 14.51 -4.23
N MET A 66 2.18 14.47 -5.25
CA MET A 66 3.60 14.82 -5.12
C MET A 66 3.89 16.01 -6.03
N ILE A 67 4.43 17.06 -5.45
CA ILE A 67 4.76 18.30 -6.16
C ILE A 67 6.28 18.48 -6.04
N ASP A 68 6.98 18.35 -7.16
CA ASP A 68 8.39 18.65 -7.25
C ASP A 68 8.57 20.12 -7.64
N ILE A 69 9.28 20.85 -6.78
CA ILE A 69 9.46 22.29 -6.86
C ILE A 69 10.94 22.57 -7.08
N SER A 70 11.27 23.13 -8.24
CA SER A 70 12.60 23.65 -8.53
C SER A 70 12.58 25.17 -8.47
N MET A 71 13.33 25.75 -7.54
CA MET A 71 13.37 27.18 -7.27
C MET A 71 14.81 27.73 -7.39
N PRO A 72 14.97 29.04 -7.63
CA PRO A 72 16.30 29.65 -7.68
C PRO A 72 16.97 29.65 -6.30
N SER A 73 18.30 29.54 -6.27
CA SER A 73 19.08 29.53 -5.03
C SER A 73 18.79 30.75 -4.15
N GLY A 74 18.59 30.52 -2.85
CA GLY A 74 18.28 31.55 -1.86
C GLY A 74 16.79 31.81 -1.64
N SER A 75 15.92 31.12 -2.37
CA SER A 75 14.46 31.13 -2.14
C SER A 75 14.10 30.07 -1.10
N ASP A 76 13.13 30.33 -0.22
CA ASP A 76 12.59 29.33 0.71
C ASP A 76 11.08 29.16 0.51
N ILE A 77 10.54 27.97 0.80
CA ILE A 77 9.09 27.73 0.72
C ILE A 77 8.43 28.24 1.99
N ASN A 78 7.43 29.11 1.83
CA ASN A 78 6.59 29.51 2.95
C ASN A 78 5.56 28.41 3.24
N THR A 79 5.72 27.74 4.39
CA THR A 79 4.85 26.65 4.82
C THR A 79 3.45 27.11 5.26
N HIS A 80 3.24 28.41 5.51
CA HIS A 80 1.94 28.92 5.96
C HIS A 80 0.83 28.85 4.88
N HIS A 81 1.19 28.78 3.60
CA HIS A 81 0.23 28.69 2.50
C HIS A 81 0.02 27.26 2.00
N ILE A 82 0.72 26.29 2.60
CA ILE A 82 0.49 24.87 2.32
C ILE A 82 -0.79 24.46 3.07
N PRO A 83 -1.66 23.63 2.47
CA PRO A 83 -2.84 23.12 3.16
C PRO A 83 -2.45 22.50 4.50
N ALA A 84 -3.08 22.96 5.58
CA ALA A 84 -2.90 22.36 6.89
C ALA A 84 -3.64 21.01 6.96
N LYS A 85 -3.25 20.16 7.91
CA LYS A 85 -3.99 18.94 8.21
C LYS A 85 -5.40 19.28 8.66
N GLY A 86 -6.40 18.52 8.19
CA GLY A 86 -7.81 18.72 8.51
C GLY A 86 -8.70 18.79 7.27
N ALA A 87 -9.97 19.13 7.50
CA ALA A 87 -10.98 19.19 6.44
C ALA A 87 -10.76 20.38 5.51
N ILE A 88 -10.63 20.10 4.21
CA ILE A 88 -10.65 21.11 3.15
C ILE A 88 -12.08 21.34 2.68
N SER A 89 -12.86 20.26 2.55
CA SER A 89 -14.26 20.28 2.15
C SER A 89 -15.07 19.30 2.99
N ASP A 90 -16.37 19.18 2.73
CA ASP A 90 -17.25 18.19 3.36
C ASP A 90 -16.96 16.73 2.96
N TRP A 91 -16.03 16.52 2.02
CA TRP A 91 -15.68 15.19 1.51
C TRP A 91 -14.17 14.91 1.46
N LEU A 92 -13.31 15.93 1.60
CA LEU A 92 -11.86 15.83 1.45
C LEU A 92 -11.13 16.32 2.70
N ASP A 93 -10.34 15.42 3.28
CA ASP A 93 -9.49 15.71 4.43
C ASP A 93 -8.01 15.58 4.05
N VAL A 94 -7.17 16.49 4.55
CA VAL A 94 -5.71 16.35 4.51
C VAL A 94 -5.26 15.60 5.75
N ILE A 95 -4.79 14.37 5.55
CA ILE A 95 -4.30 13.51 6.64
C ILE A 95 -2.81 13.70 6.89
N ASP A 96 -2.04 14.01 5.84
CA ASP A 96 -0.60 14.19 5.97
C ASP A 96 -0.02 15.18 4.96
N VAL A 97 1.01 15.90 5.40
CA VAL A 97 1.74 16.89 4.62
C VAL A 97 3.21 16.78 4.99
N GLN A 98 4.05 16.53 4.00
CA GLN A 98 5.48 16.38 4.18
C GLN A 98 6.22 17.24 3.16
N LEU A 99 7.08 18.12 3.63
CA LEU A 99 8.00 18.88 2.79
C LEU A 99 9.41 18.31 2.93
N HIS A 100 9.96 17.79 1.84
CA HIS A 100 11.30 17.25 1.79
C HIS A 100 12.21 18.17 0.97
N LYS A 101 13.18 18.83 1.63
CA LYS A 101 14.19 19.63 0.93
C LYS A 101 15.33 18.71 0.49
N GLN A 102 15.47 18.49 -0.81
CA GLN A 102 16.56 17.70 -1.40
C GLN A 102 17.84 18.54 -1.53
N SER A 103 17.69 19.83 -1.86
CA SER A 103 18.77 20.79 -1.97
C SER A 103 18.26 22.22 -1.70
N SER A 104 19.15 23.22 -1.80
CA SER A 104 18.76 24.64 -1.71
C SER A 104 17.92 25.13 -2.89
N THR A 105 17.75 24.31 -3.93
CA THR A 105 16.99 24.65 -5.14
C THR A 105 15.90 23.62 -5.47
N GLN A 106 15.88 22.46 -4.82
CA GLN A 106 14.93 21.38 -5.08
C GLN A 106 14.23 20.95 -3.80
N SER A 107 12.91 20.88 -3.85
CA SER A 107 12.07 20.42 -2.76
C SER A 107 10.90 19.64 -3.30
N THR A 108 10.51 18.59 -2.59
CA THR A 108 9.33 17.76 -2.89
C THR A 108 8.30 17.95 -1.79
N LEU A 109 7.10 18.37 -2.15
CA LEU A 109 5.94 18.45 -1.27
C LEU A 109 5.03 17.25 -1.52
N ARG A 110 4.81 16.43 -0.50
CA ARG A 110 3.87 15.31 -0.51
C ARG A 110 2.65 15.69 0.31
N ILE A 111 1.47 15.58 -0.29
CA ILE A 111 0.19 15.78 0.40
C ILE A 111 -0.62 14.51 0.24
N GLN A 112 -1.13 13.99 1.36
CA GLN A 112 -2.05 12.87 1.39
C GLN A 112 -3.43 13.35 1.78
N TYR A 113 -4.38 13.06 0.90
CA TYR A 113 -5.78 13.36 1.10
C TYR A 113 -6.56 12.07 1.35
N GLN A 114 -7.61 12.13 2.14
CA GLN A 114 -8.56 11.03 2.33
C GLN A 114 -9.96 11.49 1.91
N VAL A 115 -10.65 10.65 1.15
CA VAL A 115 -12.04 10.89 0.75
C VAL A 115 -12.95 10.29 1.82
N ALA A 116 -13.63 11.13 2.60
CA ALA A 116 -14.42 10.70 3.76
C ALA A 116 -15.91 10.47 3.45
N LYS A 117 -16.41 11.00 2.32
CA LYS A 117 -17.85 11.01 2.03
C LYS A 117 -18.25 9.90 1.06
N SER A 118 -19.28 9.14 1.39
CA SER A 118 -19.92 8.21 0.46
C SER A 118 -20.94 8.94 -0.43
N VAL A 119 -20.82 8.77 -1.74
CA VAL A 119 -21.79 9.29 -2.72
C VAL A 119 -22.73 8.19 -3.16
N LYS A 120 -23.92 8.52 -3.67
CA LYS A 120 -24.91 7.55 -4.19
C LYS A 120 -24.72 7.19 -5.65
N THR A 121 -24.11 8.10 -6.39
CA THR A 121 -23.90 7.97 -7.82
C THR A 121 -22.45 8.30 -8.10
N THR A 122 -21.85 7.62 -9.06
CA THR A 122 -20.51 7.95 -9.53
C THR A 122 -20.47 9.39 -10.03
N GLU A 123 -19.55 10.19 -9.49
CA GLU A 123 -19.39 11.60 -9.84
C GLU A 123 -17.92 11.96 -10.05
N LEU A 124 -17.69 13.16 -10.58
CA LEU A 124 -16.35 13.73 -10.71
C LEU A 124 -16.13 14.66 -9.51
N LEU A 125 -15.10 14.37 -8.73
CA LEU A 125 -14.67 15.20 -7.60
C LEU A 125 -13.42 15.98 -7.98
N GLU A 126 -13.28 17.18 -7.41
CA GLU A 126 -12.19 18.11 -7.73
C GLU A 126 -11.44 18.50 -6.47
N ILE A 127 -10.14 18.19 -6.42
CA ILE A 127 -9.24 18.73 -5.41
C ILE A 127 -8.94 20.18 -5.80
N PRO A 128 -9.24 21.16 -4.93
CA PRO A 128 -9.15 22.59 -5.29
C PRO A 128 -7.70 23.01 -5.54
N ALA A 129 -7.54 23.99 -6.43
CA ALA A 129 -6.26 24.66 -6.66
C ALA A 129 -5.81 25.40 -5.39
N PHE A 130 -4.51 25.40 -5.12
CA PHE A 130 -3.92 26.16 -4.02
C PHE A 130 -2.61 26.82 -4.46
N LYS A 131 -2.18 27.85 -3.71
CA LYS A 131 -0.98 28.61 -4.02
C LYS A 131 0.11 28.33 -3.00
N ILE A 132 1.35 28.20 -3.48
CA ILE A 132 2.56 28.07 -2.67
C ILE A 132 3.35 29.36 -2.85
N SER A 133 3.57 30.10 -1.77
CA SER A 133 4.43 31.29 -1.81
C SER A 133 5.88 30.94 -1.52
N LEU A 134 6.79 31.57 -2.24
CA LEU A 134 8.23 31.52 -1.99
C LEU A 134 8.66 32.81 -1.27
N GLY A 135 9.50 32.66 -0.26
CA GLY A 135 10.03 33.75 0.55
C GLY A 135 9.05 34.30 1.59
N GLN A 136 9.46 35.42 2.21
CA GLN A 136 8.71 36.11 3.26
C GLN A 136 7.57 36.97 2.72
N GLN A 137 7.57 37.27 1.41
CA GLN A 137 6.61 38.17 0.78
C GLN A 137 5.67 37.38 -0.14
N PRO A 138 4.40 37.18 0.24
CA PRO A 138 3.45 36.29 -0.45
C PRO A 138 3.23 36.54 -1.94
N GLU A 139 3.40 37.79 -2.37
CA GLU A 139 2.82 38.34 -3.59
C GLU A 139 3.80 38.33 -4.79
N VAL A 140 5.11 38.24 -4.52
CA VAL A 140 6.14 38.43 -5.55
C VAL A 140 6.54 37.13 -6.25
N ASP A 141 6.58 36.00 -5.52
CA ASP A 141 6.98 34.70 -6.05
C ASP A 141 6.00 33.60 -5.60
N SER A 142 4.77 33.61 -6.13
CA SER A 142 3.78 32.57 -5.84
C SER A 142 3.59 31.60 -7.01
N ILE A 143 3.50 30.33 -6.67
CA ILE A 143 3.22 29.20 -7.56
C ILE A 143 1.77 28.79 -7.36
N THR A 144 1.04 28.48 -8.43
CA THR A 144 -0.29 27.86 -8.32
C THR A 144 -0.20 26.39 -8.67
N VAL A 145 -0.66 25.52 -7.75
CA VAL A 145 -0.93 24.12 -8.04
C VAL A 145 -2.34 24.04 -8.61
N PRO A 146 -2.53 23.49 -9.82
CA PRO A 146 -3.84 23.46 -10.47
C PRO A 146 -4.80 22.53 -9.72
N ALA A 147 -6.09 22.78 -9.91
CA ALA A 147 -7.12 21.87 -9.44
C ALA A 147 -7.00 20.53 -10.19
N TRP A 148 -7.36 19.45 -9.51
CA TRP A 148 -7.27 18.10 -10.06
C TRP A 148 -8.57 17.35 -9.92
N THR A 149 -9.16 16.98 -11.05
CA THR A 149 -10.42 16.26 -11.12
C THR A 149 -10.20 14.76 -11.29
N PHE A 150 -10.94 13.96 -10.55
CA PHE A 150 -10.90 12.50 -10.62
C PHE A 150 -12.31 11.89 -10.53
N SER A 151 -12.45 10.65 -11.02
CA SER A 151 -13.70 9.90 -10.93
C SER A 151 -13.82 9.15 -9.62
N TYR A 152 -14.95 9.37 -8.96
CA TYR A 152 -15.29 8.81 -7.67
C TYR A 152 -16.48 7.86 -7.80
N SER A 153 -16.27 6.61 -7.40
CA SER A 153 -17.24 5.53 -7.50
C SER A 153 -18.01 5.36 -6.20
N THR A 154 -19.32 5.12 -6.33
CA THR A 154 -20.18 4.81 -5.19
C THR A 154 -19.94 3.39 -4.67
N ILE A 155 -19.94 3.25 -3.34
CA ILE A 155 -20.07 1.96 -2.64
C ILE A 155 -21.52 1.70 -2.18
N VAL A 156 -22.37 2.73 -2.28
CA VAL A 156 -23.77 2.66 -1.86
C VAL A 156 -24.58 2.09 -3.03
N PRO A 157 -25.40 1.04 -2.81
CA PRO A 157 -26.23 0.52 -3.88
C PRO A 157 -27.23 1.58 -4.35
N SER A 158 -27.26 1.83 -5.65
CA SER A 158 -28.10 2.86 -6.29
C SER A 158 -29.60 2.68 -6.10
N ARG A 159 -30.05 1.50 -5.65
CA ARG A 159 -31.46 1.18 -5.41
C ARG A 159 -31.96 1.51 -4.00
N MET A 160 -31.08 1.87 -3.06
CA MET A 160 -31.49 2.23 -1.70
C MET A 160 -31.90 3.70 -1.61
N SER A 161 -33.08 3.95 -1.04
CA SER A 161 -33.57 5.30 -0.77
C SER A 161 -32.86 5.92 0.43
N ASP A 162 -32.82 7.27 0.55
CA ASP A 162 -32.22 7.95 1.71
C ASP A 162 -32.79 7.49 3.06
N ALA A 163 -34.07 7.10 3.08
CA ALA A 163 -34.75 6.59 4.27
C ALA A 163 -34.25 5.20 4.72
N GLU A 164 -33.70 4.40 3.81
CA GLU A 164 -33.18 3.06 4.11
C GLU A 164 -31.71 3.11 4.58
N ILE A 165 -31.00 4.23 4.38
CA ILE A 165 -29.63 4.44 4.85
C ILE A 165 -29.68 4.90 6.32
N THR A 166 -30.20 4.04 7.18
CA THR A 166 -30.15 4.25 8.63
C THR A 166 -28.85 3.64 9.19
N PRO A 167 -28.16 4.29 10.15
CA PRO A 167 -27.02 3.70 10.83
C PRO A 167 -27.40 2.33 11.39
N GLN A 168 -26.81 1.27 10.85
CA GLN A 168 -27.00 -0.07 11.37
C GLN A 168 -26.11 -0.23 12.62
N PRO A 169 -26.59 -0.92 13.66
CA PRO A 169 -25.76 -1.20 14.82
C PRO A 169 -24.55 -2.02 14.39
N ALA A 170 -23.38 -1.72 14.98
CA ALA A 170 -22.16 -2.47 14.71
C ALA A 170 -22.41 -3.96 14.99
N GLN A 171 -22.22 -4.80 13.98
CA GLN A 171 -22.29 -6.24 14.17
C GLN A 171 -21.09 -6.67 15.02
N GLN A 172 -21.38 -7.33 16.14
CA GLN A 172 -20.32 -7.91 16.95
C GLN A 172 -19.64 -9.05 16.17
N PRO A 173 -18.30 -9.18 16.25
CA PRO A 173 -17.60 -10.28 15.60
C PRO A 173 -18.18 -11.63 16.05
N VAL A 174 -18.55 -12.48 15.09
CA VAL A 174 -18.98 -13.85 15.40
C VAL A 174 -17.76 -14.62 15.93
N LEU A 175 -17.80 -14.99 17.20
CA LEU A 175 -16.77 -15.84 17.79
C LEU A 175 -16.90 -17.26 17.21
N LEU A 176 -15.96 -17.66 16.37
CA LEU A 176 -15.87 -19.01 15.86
C LEU A 176 -15.39 -19.94 16.99
N THR A 177 -16.12 -21.01 17.25
CA THR A 177 -15.73 -22.00 18.26
C THR A 177 -14.48 -22.76 17.80
N THR A 178 -13.40 -22.69 18.60
CA THR A 178 -12.12 -23.39 18.34
C THR A 178 -12.06 -24.78 18.97
N GLN A 179 -13.07 -25.17 19.76
CA GLN A 179 -13.17 -26.46 20.43
C GLN A 179 -12.90 -27.69 19.53
N PRO A 180 -13.45 -27.80 18.30
CA PRO A 180 -13.19 -28.96 17.46
C PRO A 180 -11.75 -29.03 16.90
N MET A 181 -11.00 -27.92 16.92
CA MET A 181 -9.59 -27.91 16.48
C MET A 181 -8.66 -28.53 17.52
N PHE A 182 -8.93 -28.33 18.82
CA PHE A 182 -8.13 -28.92 19.90
C PHE A 182 -8.19 -30.45 19.89
N GLY A 183 -9.37 -31.04 19.67
CA GLY A 183 -9.51 -32.49 19.55
C GLY A 183 -8.67 -33.08 18.41
N LYS A 184 -8.71 -32.44 17.24
CA LYS A 184 -7.90 -32.85 16.08
C LYS A 184 -6.39 -32.70 16.34
N MET A 185 -5.98 -31.61 17.00
CA MET A 185 -4.59 -31.39 17.40
C MET A 185 -4.06 -32.50 18.32
N LEU A 186 -4.86 -32.91 19.31
CA LEU A 186 -4.50 -34.01 20.22
C LEU A 186 -4.36 -35.34 19.48
N ILE A 187 -5.24 -35.63 18.52
CA ILE A 187 -5.16 -36.84 17.70
C ILE A 187 -3.87 -36.85 16.87
N TYR A 188 -3.54 -35.73 16.22
CA TYR A 188 -2.28 -35.63 15.45
C TYR A 188 -1.05 -35.73 16.36
N LEU A 189 -1.05 -35.07 17.52
CA LEU A 189 0.04 -35.16 18.48
C LEU A 189 0.27 -36.61 18.93
N PHE A 190 -0.80 -37.32 19.26
CA PHE A 190 -0.73 -38.72 19.67
C PHE A 190 -0.20 -39.60 18.53
N ALA A 191 -0.72 -39.45 17.32
CA ALA A 191 -0.25 -40.19 16.14
C ALA A 191 1.24 -39.95 15.87
N THR A 192 1.70 -38.69 15.96
CA THR A 192 3.11 -38.34 15.81
C THR A 192 3.97 -38.94 16.92
N ALA A 193 3.52 -38.88 18.18
CA ALA A 193 4.23 -39.47 19.32
C ALA A 193 4.34 -41.00 19.20
N THR A 194 3.28 -41.68 18.77
CA THR A 194 3.32 -43.13 18.52
C THR A 194 4.27 -43.48 17.38
N CYS A 195 4.25 -42.71 16.29
CA CYS A 195 5.15 -42.90 15.16
C CYS A 195 6.62 -42.70 15.57
N LEU A 196 6.92 -41.63 16.32
CA LEU A 196 8.26 -41.36 16.86
C LEU A 196 8.71 -42.45 17.83
N GLY A 197 7.84 -42.89 18.74
CA GLY A 197 8.13 -43.99 19.66
C GLY A 197 8.47 -45.29 18.92
N TYR A 198 7.70 -45.62 17.89
CA TYR A 198 7.97 -46.78 17.03
C TYR A 198 9.31 -46.66 16.29
N LEU A 199 9.62 -45.49 15.73
CA LEU A 199 10.89 -45.23 15.05
C LEU A 199 12.10 -45.31 16.01
N LEU A 200 11.97 -44.76 17.22
CA LEU A 200 13.02 -44.82 18.26
C LEU A 200 13.26 -46.26 18.73
N TRP A 201 12.19 -47.05 18.90
CA TRP A 201 12.28 -48.47 19.24
C TRP A 201 12.99 -49.26 18.13
N ARG A 202 12.58 -49.08 16.86
CA ARG A 202 13.19 -49.75 15.71
C ARG A 202 14.66 -49.37 15.53
N ARG A 203 15.01 -48.11 15.81
CA ARG A 203 16.38 -47.60 15.64
C ARG A 203 17.29 -47.90 16.85
N GLY A 204 16.77 -48.61 17.85
CA GLY A 204 17.57 -49.12 18.97
C GLY A 204 17.99 -48.06 20.00
N TYR A 205 17.46 -46.84 19.92
CA TYR A 205 17.78 -45.75 20.86
C TYR A 205 17.18 -45.96 22.27
N TRP A 206 16.31 -46.95 22.46
CA TRP A 206 15.71 -47.29 23.76
C TRP A 206 16.66 -48.01 24.72
N ARG A 207 17.83 -48.47 24.24
CA ARG A 207 18.88 -49.00 25.10
C ARG A 207 19.73 -47.85 25.62
N PHE A 208 19.27 -47.19 26.68
CA PHE A 208 20.12 -46.33 27.51
C PHE A 208 21.36 -47.15 27.91
N GLN A 209 22.51 -46.79 27.35
CA GLN A 209 23.79 -47.38 27.73
C GLN A 209 24.13 -46.91 29.15
N ALA A 210 23.68 -47.67 30.15
CA ALA A 210 24.27 -47.61 31.48
C ALA A 210 25.70 -48.17 31.38
N LYS A 211 26.66 -47.31 31.01
CA LYS A 211 28.08 -47.63 31.14
C LYS A 211 28.38 -47.74 32.64
N LYS A 212 28.49 -48.97 33.15
CA LYS A 212 29.16 -49.22 34.43
C LYS A 212 30.65 -49.05 34.20
N THR A 213 31.20 -47.95 34.68
CA THR A 213 32.66 -47.80 34.88
C THR A 213 33.04 -48.56 36.14
N LEU A 214 33.90 -49.57 36.00
CA LEU A 214 34.79 -50.12 37.02
C LEU A 214 36.14 -50.34 36.36
#